data_AF-A0A220MH00-F1
#
_entry.id   AF-A0A220MH00-F1
#
_cell.length_a   1.000
_cell.length_b   1.000
_cell.length_c   1.000
_cell.angle_alpha   90.00
_cell.angle_beta   90.00
_cell.angle_gamma   90.00
#
_symmetry.space_group_name_H-M   'P 1'
#
loop_
_entity.id
_entity.type
_entity.pdbx_description
1 polymer ?
#
loop_
_entity_poly.entity_id
_entity_poly.type
_entity_poly.pdbx_seq_one_letter_code
_entity_poly.pdbx_strand_id
1 'polypeptide(L)'
;MNYEGTITKEILDTIRVGDLVKVNDWKTSMRVVGVSENYFVMVKNLFGKLRYSVCEKKPWGGVRYNRMIGGMYHCGRDNMLFGWAAFDYQFNDEEQINQYLQAFETGEIELSMRGTIPISSLQVA
;
A
#
# COMPACT_ATOMS: atom_id res chain seq x y z
N MET A 1 6.39 10.34 -12.83
CA MET A 1 5.84 9.42 -13.85
C MET A 1 4.36 9.20 -13.58
N ASN A 2 3.52 9.36 -14.61
CA ASN A 2 2.09 9.09 -14.50
C ASN A 2 1.79 7.79 -15.25
N TYR A 3 1.15 6.84 -14.58
CA TYR A 3 0.70 5.58 -15.15
C TYR A 3 -0.83 5.59 -15.20
N GLU A 4 -1.37 5.74 -16.41
CA GLU A 4 -2.79 5.65 -16.72
C GLU A 4 -3.04 4.36 -17.52
N GLY A 5 -3.87 3.45 -17.01
CA GLY A 5 -4.16 2.15 -17.65
C GLY A 5 -3.88 0.95 -16.75
N THR A 6 -3.50 -0.18 -17.36
CA THR A 6 -3.22 -1.44 -16.64
C THR A 6 -1.98 -1.27 -15.76
N ILE A 7 -2.19 -1.18 -14.44
CA ILE A 7 -1.12 -1.25 -13.45
C ILE A 7 -0.54 -2.66 -13.47
N THR A 8 0.79 -2.77 -13.50
CA THR A 8 1.52 -4.05 -13.48
C THR A 8 2.47 -4.12 -12.28
N LYS A 9 2.93 -5.33 -11.93
CA LYS A 9 3.87 -5.51 -10.83
C LYS A 9 5.18 -4.79 -11.11
N GLU A 10 5.64 -4.82 -12.36
CA GLU A 10 6.88 -4.17 -12.79
C GLU A 10 6.84 -2.66 -12.53
N ILE A 11 5.68 -2.01 -12.73
CA ILE A 11 5.49 -0.60 -12.38
C ILE A 11 5.61 -0.41 -10.86
N LEU A 12 4.94 -1.26 -10.06
CA LEU A 12 4.97 -1.18 -8.60
C LEU A 12 6.34 -1.51 -8.01
N ASP A 13 7.14 -2.32 -8.70
CA ASP A 13 8.52 -2.65 -8.32
C ASP A 13 9.48 -1.49 -8.57
N THR A 14 9.09 -0.49 -9.37
CA THR A 14 9.90 0.75 -9.52
C THR A 14 9.82 1.68 -8.33
N ILE A 15 8.83 1.50 -7.44
CA ILE A 15 8.58 2.37 -6.29
C ILE A 15 9.70 2.24 -5.26
N ARG A 16 10.20 3.39 -4.80
CA ARG A 16 11.28 3.50 -3.82
C ARG A 16 10.86 4.30 -2.60
N VAL A 17 11.57 4.09 -1.49
CA VAL A 17 11.43 4.93 -0.30
C VAL A 17 11.74 6.38 -0.66
N GLY A 18 10.86 7.30 -0.23
CA GLY A 18 10.93 8.73 -0.53
C GLY A 18 9.99 9.18 -1.66
N ASP A 19 9.57 8.28 -2.56
CA ASP A 19 8.69 8.61 -3.67
C ASP A 19 7.35 9.17 -3.19
N LEU A 20 6.79 10.11 -3.95
CA LEU A 20 5.44 10.64 -3.73
C LEU A 20 4.45 9.90 -4.62
N VAL A 21 3.64 9.05 -4.02
CA VAL A 21 2.66 8.20 -4.72
C VAL A 21 1.25 8.73 -4.53
N LYS A 22 0.50 8.82 -5.62
CA LYS A 22 -0.91 9.19 -5.65
C LYS A 22 -1.69 8.11 -6.39
N VAL A 23 -2.68 7.54 -5.71
CA VAL A 23 -3.51 6.45 -6.23
C VAL A 23 -4.87 6.98 -6.67
N ASN A 24 -5.39 6.50 -7.80
CA ASN A 24 -6.73 6.82 -8.30
C ASN A 24 -6.99 8.35 -8.35
N ASP A 25 -8.10 8.78 -7.77
CA ASP A 25 -8.57 10.16 -7.67
C ASP A 25 -8.16 10.86 -6.37
N TRP A 26 -7.22 10.28 -5.61
CA TRP A 26 -6.75 10.88 -4.36
C TRP A 26 -6.34 12.33 -4.59
N LYS A 27 -6.76 13.27 -3.74
CA LYS A 27 -6.47 14.70 -3.97
C LYS A 27 -4.99 15.05 -3.78
N THR A 28 -4.23 14.19 -3.11
CA THR A 28 -2.84 14.45 -2.73
C THR A 28 -2.03 13.16 -2.71
N SER A 29 -0.73 13.25 -3.00
CA SER A 29 0.20 12.13 -2.83
C SER A 29 0.49 11.83 -1.36
N MET A 30 0.96 10.61 -1.12
CA MET A 30 1.53 10.12 0.13
C MET A 30 3.00 9.74 -0.13
N ARG A 31 3.85 9.88 0.88
CA ARG A 31 5.28 9.56 0.79
C ARG A 31 5.51 8.09 1.12
N VAL A 32 6.24 7.37 0.28
CA VAL A 32 6.67 5.99 0.56
C VAL A 32 7.74 6.01 1.66
N VAL A 33 7.55 5.19 2.69
CA VAL A 33 8.45 5.10 3.85
C VAL A 33 9.02 3.70 4.06
N GLY A 34 8.46 2.68 3.39
CA GLY A 34 9.02 1.34 3.38
C GLY A 34 8.59 0.58 2.13
N VAL A 35 9.46 -0.30 1.66
CA VAL A 35 9.24 -1.16 0.49
C VAL A 35 9.75 -2.56 0.81
N SER A 36 8.95 -3.57 0.48
CA SER A 36 9.32 -4.99 0.48
C SER A 36 9.10 -5.60 -0.90
N GLU A 37 9.29 -6.91 -1.02
CA GLU A 37 9.12 -7.64 -2.27
C GLU A 37 7.71 -7.47 -2.84
N ASN A 38 6.70 -7.61 -1.99
CA ASN A 38 5.30 -7.61 -2.38
C ASN A 38 4.50 -6.45 -1.82
N TYR A 39 5.09 -5.56 -1.03
CA TYR A 39 4.36 -4.44 -0.46
C TYR A 39 5.19 -3.15 -0.48
N PHE A 40 4.49 -2.03 -0.34
CA PHE A 40 5.11 -0.80 0.13
C PHE A 40 4.12 -0.04 0.98
N VAL A 41 4.63 0.71 1.95
CA VAL A 41 3.81 1.54 2.82
C VAL A 41 4.10 3.01 2.57
N MET A 42 3.04 3.79 2.51
CA MET A 42 3.07 5.22 2.29
C MET A 42 2.33 5.95 3.40
N VAL A 43 2.83 7.13 3.76
CA VAL A 43 2.28 7.96 4.83
C VAL A 43 2.07 9.39 4.37
N LYS A 44 1.18 10.08 5.08
CA LYS A 44 0.95 11.50 4.94
C LYS A 44 0.51 12.08 6.27
N ASN A 45 1.03 13.26 6.61
CA ASN A 45 0.48 14.05 7.70
C ASN A 45 -0.69 14.91 7.18
N LEU A 46 -1.87 14.77 7.80
CA LEU A 46 -3.06 15.55 7.50
C LEU A 46 -3.55 16.21 8.79
N PHE A 47 -3.32 17.53 8.91
CA PHE A 47 -3.68 18.33 10.10
C PHE A 47 -3.17 17.72 11.42
N GLY A 48 -1.89 17.32 11.45
CA GLY A 48 -1.25 16.72 12.63
C GLY A 48 -1.58 15.24 12.84
N LYS A 49 -2.41 14.63 11.99
CA LYS A 49 -2.76 13.21 12.06
C LYS A 49 -2.01 12.46 10.97
N LEU A 50 -1.21 11.47 11.37
CA LEU A 50 -0.59 10.56 10.45
C LEU A 50 -1.66 9.66 9.81
N ARG A 51 -1.67 9.64 8.48
CA ARG A 51 -2.44 8.71 7.66
C ARG A 51 -1.45 7.80 6.97
N TYR A 52 -1.78 6.52 6.86
CA TYR A 52 -0.97 5.55 6.13
C TYR A 52 -1.85 4.73 5.20
N SER A 53 -1.22 4.16 4.20
CA SER A 53 -1.80 3.15 3.33
C SER A 53 -0.68 2.21 2.87
N VAL A 54 -0.99 0.93 2.84
CA VAL A 54 -0.13 -0.14 2.33
C VAL A 54 -0.65 -0.54 0.95
N CYS A 55 0.26 -0.66 -0.01
CA CYS A 55 -0.01 -1.18 -1.34
C CYS A 55 0.50 -2.62 -1.43
N GLU A 56 -0.32 -3.51 -1.96
CA GLU A 56 0.03 -4.88 -2.28
C GLU A 56 0.38 -5.00 -3.76
N LYS A 57 1.60 -5.48 -4.05
CA LYS A 57 2.15 -5.78 -5.36
C LYS A 57 1.86 -7.22 -5.81
N LYS A 58 1.01 -7.95 -5.07
CA LYS A 58 0.45 -9.22 -5.50
C LYS A 58 -0.89 -8.96 -6.19
N PRO A 59 -1.17 -9.65 -7.29
CA PRO A 59 -2.48 -9.58 -7.91
C PRO A 59 -3.52 -10.21 -6.98
N TRP A 60 -4.70 -9.60 -6.84
CA TRP A 60 -5.74 -10.17 -5.99
C TRP A 60 -6.26 -11.50 -6.55
N GLY A 61 -6.16 -12.57 -5.76
CA GLY A 61 -6.66 -13.91 -6.09
C GLY A 61 -8.15 -14.15 -5.82
N GLY A 62 -8.91 -13.13 -5.43
CA GLY A 62 -10.33 -13.28 -5.07
C GLY A 62 -11.26 -13.48 -6.28
N VAL A 63 -12.44 -14.04 -6.03
CA VAL A 63 -13.55 -14.10 -7.00
C VAL A 63 -14.58 -13.04 -6.62
N ARG A 64 -14.39 -11.80 -7.10
CA ARG A 64 -15.44 -10.78 -7.03
C ARG A 64 -16.10 -10.72 -8.39
N TYR A 65 -17.32 -11.23 -8.48
CA TYR A 65 -18.18 -11.13 -9.66
C TYR A 65 -18.07 -9.72 -10.27
N ASN A 66 -17.64 -9.67 -11.53
CA ASN A 66 -17.31 -8.51 -12.37
C ASN A 66 -15.95 -7.81 -12.14
N ARG A 67 -15.14 -7.87 -13.22
CA ARG A 67 -13.80 -7.30 -13.49
C ARG A 67 -12.55 -8.04 -12.98
N MET A 68 -12.69 -9.20 -12.35
CA MET A 68 -11.57 -9.95 -11.78
C MET A 68 -11.24 -11.24 -12.55
N ILE A 69 -10.60 -11.08 -13.72
CA ILE A 69 -9.62 -12.04 -14.25
C ILE A 69 -8.47 -11.18 -14.78
N GLY A 70 -7.46 -10.94 -13.95
CA GLY A 70 -6.25 -10.21 -14.36
C GLY A 70 -5.74 -9.25 -13.30
N GLY A 71 -4.88 -9.73 -12.41
CA GLY A 71 -3.77 -8.89 -12.00
C GLY A 71 -4.03 -7.69 -11.09
N MET A 72 -5.25 -7.44 -10.60
CA MET A 72 -5.59 -6.15 -10.01
C MET A 72 -4.92 -5.96 -8.63
N TYR A 73 -4.09 -4.91 -8.53
CA TYR A 73 -3.37 -4.52 -7.32
C TYR A 73 -4.23 -3.63 -6.42
N HIS A 74 -3.89 -3.59 -5.14
CA HIS A 74 -4.74 -2.98 -4.11
C HIS A 74 -3.94 -2.12 -3.16
N CYS A 75 -4.60 -1.10 -2.60
CA CYS A 75 -4.06 -0.37 -1.47
C CYS A 75 -5.12 -0.13 -0.40
N GLY A 76 -4.70 -0.16 0.85
CA GLY A 76 -5.58 -0.02 2.00
C GLY A 76 -4.80 0.10 3.29
N ARG A 77 -5.44 -0.25 4.41
CA ARG A 77 -4.80 -0.38 5.72
C ARG A 77 -4.75 -1.85 6.10
N ASP A 78 -3.95 -2.20 7.10
CA ASP A 78 -4.02 -3.53 7.70
C ASP A 78 -5.42 -3.84 8.27
N ASN A 79 -5.67 -5.12 8.50
CA ASN A 79 -6.92 -5.66 9.03
C ASN A 79 -6.99 -5.63 10.58
N MET A 80 -6.00 -5.06 11.27
CA MET A 80 -5.97 -5.06 12.73
C MET A 80 -6.77 -3.90 13.32
N LEU A 81 -7.77 -4.23 14.15
CA LEU A 81 -8.65 -3.23 14.75
C LEU A 81 -7.92 -2.24 15.67
N PHE A 82 -6.89 -2.71 16.37
CA PHE A 82 -6.07 -1.94 17.30
C PHE A 82 -4.63 -1.73 16.80
N GLY A 83 -4.39 -2.02 15.53
CA GLY A 83 -3.04 -2.11 14.99
C GLY A 83 -2.32 -3.40 15.37
N TRP A 84 -1.23 -3.70 14.65
CA TRP A 84 -0.35 -4.82 14.94
C TRP A 84 0.49 -4.49 16.19
N ALA A 85 0.44 -5.37 17.19
CA ALA A 85 0.93 -5.08 18.54
C ALA A 85 2.43 -4.75 18.62
N ALA A 86 3.23 -5.17 17.64
CA ALA A 86 4.66 -4.91 17.56
C ALA A 86 5.00 -3.58 16.84
N PHE A 87 4.01 -2.77 16.47
CA PHE A 87 4.23 -1.55 15.69
C PHE A 87 3.46 -0.35 16.27
N ASP A 88 4.17 0.78 16.42
CA ASP A 88 3.64 1.99 17.07
C ASP A 88 2.86 2.94 16.13
N TYR A 89 2.84 2.61 14.83
CA TYR A 89 2.21 3.38 13.76
C TYR A 89 2.71 4.83 13.64
N GLN A 90 3.96 5.10 14.02
CA GLN A 90 4.62 6.40 13.83
C GLN A 90 5.38 6.49 12.49
N PHE A 91 5.81 5.34 11.94
CA PHE A 91 6.53 5.26 10.65
C PHE A 91 7.76 6.19 10.57
N ASN A 92 8.49 6.31 11.68
CA ASN A 92 9.71 7.12 11.81
C ASN A 92 10.96 6.26 12.10
N ASP A 93 10.78 4.95 12.28
CA ASP A 93 11.81 3.97 12.59
C ASP A 93 11.85 2.91 11.47
N GLU A 94 12.97 2.86 10.75
CA GLU A 94 13.17 1.95 9.62
C GLU A 94 13.08 0.48 10.02
N GLU A 95 13.58 0.12 11.21
CA GLU A 95 13.55 -1.27 11.68
C GLU A 95 12.11 -1.73 11.93
N GLN A 96 11.32 -0.91 12.62
CA GLN A 96 9.90 -1.17 12.84
C GLN A 96 9.10 -1.22 11.54
N ILE A 97 9.39 -0.34 10.58
CA ILE A 97 8.72 -0.36 9.27
C ILE A 97 9.03 -1.67 8.53
N ASN A 98 10.29 -2.12 8.56
CA ASN A 98 10.69 -3.38 7.94
C ASN A 98 10.01 -4.58 8.60
N GLN A 99 9.90 -4.59 9.94
CA GLN A 99 9.16 -5.65 10.66
C GLN A 99 7.67 -5.64 10.30
N TYR A 100 7.05 -4.47 10.21
CA TYR A 100 5.65 -4.33 9.82
C TYR A 100 5.39 -4.83 8.39
N LEU A 101 6.27 -4.51 7.43
CA LEU A 101 6.19 -5.06 6.08
C LEU A 101 6.45 -6.56 6.06
N GLN A 102 7.39 -7.06 6.87
CA GLN A 102 7.64 -8.49 6.99
C GLN A 102 6.40 -9.25 7.49
N ALA A 103 5.61 -8.66 8.41
CA ALA A 103 4.35 -9.25 8.87
C ALA A 103 3.31 -9.41 7.73
N PHE A 104 3.32 -8.52 6.74
CA PHE A 104 2.51 -8.70 5.52
C PHE A 104 3.07 -9.77 4.58
N GLU A 105 4.40 -9.91 4.50
CA GLU A 105 5.05 -10.94 3.68
C GLU A 105 4.79 -12.35 4.23
N THR A 106 4.81 -12.51 5.54
CA THR A 106 4.55 -13.78 6.23
C THR A 106 3.06 -14.11 6.35
N GLY A 107 2.18 -13.15 6.08
CA GLY A 107 0.73 -13.29 6.23
C GLY A 107 0.25 -13.23 7.70
N GLU A 108 1.08 -12.74 8.62
CA GLU A 108 0.65 -12.47 9.99
C GLU A 108 -0.41 -11.37 10.04
N ILE A 109 -0.27 -10.38 9.15
CA ILE A 109 -1.27 -9.34 8.90
C ILE A 109 -1.62 -9.29 7.41
N GLU A 110 -2.82 -8.80 7.10
CA GLU A 110 -3.31 -8.68 5.73
C GLU A 110 -3.97 -7.33 5.51
N LEU A 111 -4.19 -6.97 4.24
CA LEU A 111 -4.98 -5.80 3.91
C LEU A 111 -6.44 -5.98 4.36
N SER A 112 -7.02 -4.93 4.95
CA SER A 112 -8.42 -4.92 5.36
C SER A 112 -9.34 -5.03 4.15
N MET A 113 -10.13 -6.10 4.07
CA MET A 113 -11.13 -6.25 2.99
C MET A 113 -12.17 -5.11 2.94
N ARG A 114 -12.41 -4.43 4.06
CA ARG A 114 -13.42 -3.35 4.14
C ARG A 114 -12.89 -2.00 3.67
N GLY A 115 -11.61 -1.74 3.87
CA GLY A 115 -10.99 -0.43 3.63
C GLY A 115 -10.09 -0.38 2.40
N THR A 116 -9.85 -1.52 1.75
CA THR A 116 -8.96 -1.66 0.62
C THR A 116 -9.66 -1.32 -0.69
N ILE A 117 -8.97 -0.57 -1.55
CA ILE A 117 -9.45 -0.15 -2.87
C ILE A 117 -8.52 -0.70 -3.97
N PRO A 118 -9.07 -1.02 -5.16
CA PRO A 118 -8.25 -1.38 -6.30
C PRO A 118 -7.48 -0.16 -6.82
N ILE A 119 -6.28 -0.40 -7.34
CA ILE A 119 -5.44 0.63 -7.97
C ILE A 119 -5.73 0.64 -9.47
N SER A 120 -6.39 1.69 -9.94
CA SER A 120 -6.77 1.91 -11.33
C SER A 120 -5.92 2.98 -12.04
N SER A 121 -5.30 3.88 -11.26
CA SER A 121 -4.27 4.80 -11.75
C SER A 121 -3.22 5.04 -10.66
N LEU A 122 -2.00 5.32 -11.10
CA LEU A 122 -0.86 5.56 -10.22
C LEU A 122 -0.01 6.72 -10.75
N GLN A 123 0.20 7.74 -9.92
CA GLN A 123 1.15 8.81 -10.20
C GLN A 123 2.27 8.74 -9.16
N VAL A 124 3.51 8.76 -9.64
CA VAL A 124 4.73 8.70 -8.83
C VAL A 124 5.55 9.95 -9.14
N ALA A 125 6.00 10.70 -8.14
CA ALA A 125 6.80 11.91 -8.32
C ALA A 125 8.06 11.89 -7.45
#